data_AF-A0A9P6L0D0-F1
#
_entry.id   AF-A0A9P6L0D0-F1
#
_cell.length_a   1.000
_cell.length_b   1.000
_cell.length_c   1.000
_cell.angle_alpha   90.00
_cell.angle_beta   90.00
_cell.angle_gamma   90.00
#
_symmetry.space_group_name_H-M   'P 1'
#
loop_
_entity.id
_entity.type
_entity.pdbx_description
1 polymer ?
#
loop_
_entity_poly.entity_id
_entity_poly.type
_entity_poly.pdbx_seq_one_letter_code
_entity_poly.pdbx_strand_id
1 'polypeptide(L)'
;MKRETVFETVVLRMLSASKTDVLRNPRQLDLLKSKQTCPCCNKEMGAKDLEDHIDGQACVCNNYQCNDYKTAIFVIQDSLFVDFRLSLQYLFLFIYCWASSNT
;
A
#
# COMPACT_ATOMS: atom_id res chain seq x y z
N MET A 1 -5.12 -2.48 -33.81
CA MET A 1 -5.37 -1.97 -32.45
C MET A 1 -5.00 -3.08 -31.48
N LYS A 2 -3.90 -2.98 -30.73
CA LYS A 2 -3.56 -3.99 -29.71
C LYS A 2 -4.62 -3.90 -28.59
N ARG A 3 -5.23 -5.03 -28.23
CA ARG A 3 -6.08 -5.10 -27.03
C ARG A 3 -5.14 -4.98 -25.84
N GLU A 4 -5.18 -3.86 -25.14
CA GLU A 4 -4.52 -3.74 -23.85
C GLU A 4 -5.16 -4.74 -22.88
N THR A 5 -4.34 -5.56 -22.27
CA THR A 5 -4.77 -6.49 -21.23
C THR A 5 -5.03 -5.73 -19.93
N VAL A 6 -5.91 -6.25 -19.05
CA VAL A 6 -6.08 -5.74 -17.68
C VAL A 6 -4.73 -5.59 -16.97
N PHE A 7 -3.76 -6.44 -17.33
CA PHE A 7 -2.40 -6.40 -16.85
C PHE A 7 -1.61 -5.16 -17.30
N GLU A 8 -1.59 -4.83 -18.59
CA GLU A 8 -0.92 -3.62 -19.11
C GLU A 8 -1.59 -2.33 -18.59
N THR A 9 -2.92 -2.34 -18.43
CA THR A 9 -3.64 -1.17 -17.95
C THR A 9 -3.43 -0.91 -16.45
N VAL A 10 -3.16 -1.94 -15.63
CA VAL A 10 -3.01 -1.81 -14.18
C VAL A 10 -1.54 -1.83 -13.77
N VAL A 11 -0.77 -2.86 -14.15
CA VAL A 11 0.57 -3.10 -13.60
C VAL A 11 1.61 -2.13 -14.18
N LEU A 12 1.63 -1.92 -15.50
CA LEU A 12 2.57 -0.97 -16.12
C LEU A 12 2.32 0.47 -15.66
N ARG A 13 1.03 0.85 -15.48
CA ARG A 13 0.69 2.17 -14.94
C ARG A 13 1.18 2.36 -13.51
N MET A 14 1.18 1.31 -12.68
CA MET A 14 1.70 1.37 -11.31
C MET A 14 3.21 1.61 -11.25
N LEU A 15 3.97 1.21 -12.27
CA LEU A 15 5.42 1.42 -12.32
C LEU A 15 5.81 2.89 -12.53
N SER A 16 4.97 3.66 -13.22
CA SER A 16 5.17 5.10 -13.46
C SER A 16 4.29 5.99 -12.57
N ALA A 17 3.48 5.40 -11.69
CA ALA A 17 2.51 6.12 -10.86
C ALA A 17 3.18 6.84 -9.69
N SER A 18 2.52 7.90 -9.20
CA SER A 18 2.90 8.53 -7.93
C SER A 18 2.73 7.53 -6.78
N LYS A 19 3.50 7.66 -5.69
CA LYS A 19 3.36 6.79 -4.50
C LYS A 19 1.90 6.72 -4.00
N THR A 20 1.18 7.84 -4.07
CA THR A 20 -0.23 7.95 -3.68
C THR A 20 -1.16 7.12 -4.59
N ASP A 21 -0.91 7.11 -5.89
CA ASP A 21 -1.68 6.33 -6.86
C ASP A 21 -1.39 4.82 -6.73
N VAL A 22 -0.15 4.45 -6.36
CA VAL A 22 0.26 3.06 -6.08
C VAL A 22 -0.51 2.48 -4.90
N LEU A 23 -0.94 3.30 -3.94
CA LEU A 23 -1.76 2.89 -2.81
C LEU A 23 -3.27 2.89 -3.11
N ARG A 24 -3.74 3.78 -3.98
CA ARG A 24 -5.19 3.97 -4.22
C ARG A 24 -5.83 2.79 -4.93
N ASN A 25 -5.26 2.32 -6.03
CA ASN A 25 -5.89 1.28 -6.84
C ASN A 25 -5.98 -0.07 -6.11
N PRO A 26 -4.93 -0.53 -5.40
CA PRO A 26 -5.04 -1.78 -4.64
C PRO A 26 -6.02 -1.70 -3.47
N ARG A 27 -6.23 -0.52 -2.87
CA ARG A 27 -7.30 -0.30 -1.88
C ARG A 27 -8.70 -0.43 -2.46
N GLN A 28 -8.93 0.09 -3.67
CA GLN A 28 -10.22 -0.05 -4.37
C GLN A 28 -10.56 -1.50 -4.72
N LEU A 29 -9.54 -2.37 -4.80
CA LEU A 29 -9.68 -3.80 -5.09
C LEU A 29 -9.63 -4.67 -3.82
N ASP A 30 -9.67 -4.07 -2.62
CA ASP A 30 -9.52 -4.74 -1.32
C ASP A 30 -8.22 -5.57 -1.15
N LEU A 31 -7.19 -5.28 -1.96
CA LEU A 31 -5.86 -5.93 -1.87
C LEU A 31 -4.97 -5.28 -0.79
N LEU A 32 -5.23 -4.01 -0.50
CA LEU A 32 -4.62 -3.26 0.61
C LEU A 32 -5.70 -2.87 1.60
N LYS A 33 -5.59 -3.37 2.83
CA LYS A 33 -6.42 -2.96 3.95
C LYS A 33 -5.68 -1.90 4.75
N SER A 34 -6.28 -0.73 4.95
CA SER A 34 -5.79 0.18 5.98
C SER A 34 -6.19 -0.38 7.34
N LYS A 35 -5.24 -0.52 8.27
CA LYS A 35 -5.60 -0.74 9.66
C LYS A 35 -6.37 0.48 10.16
N GLN A 36 -7.68 0.35 10.29
CA GLN A 36 -8.54 1.45 10.69
C GLN A 36 -8.45 1.70 12.20
N THR A 37 -7.99 0.73 13.00
CA THR A 37 -7.99 0.83 14.47
C THR A 37 -6.61 0.59 15.09
N CYS A 38 -6.24 1.44 16.05
CA CYS A 38 -5.01 1.34 16.81
C CYS A 38 -5.01 0.08 17.69
N PRO A 39 -3.96 -0.76 17.68
CA PRO A 39 -3.90 -1.96 18.50
C PRO A 39 -3.83 -1.69 20.01
N CYS A 40 -3.35 -0.50 20.42
CA CYS A 40 -3.25 -0.14 21.83
C CYS A 40 -4.55 0.40 22.43
N CYS A 41 -5.28 1.28 21.71
CA CYS A 41 -6.48 1.93 22.26
C CYS A 41 -7.77 1.65 21.49
N ASN A 42 -7.73 0.83 20.43
CA ASN A 42 -8.87 0.50 19.54
C ASN A 42 -9.57 1.71 18.91
N LYS A 43 -8.97 2.91 18.96
CA LYS A 43 -9.48 4.11 18.30
C LYS A 43 -9.04 4.17 16.84
N GLU A 44 -9.79 4.93 16.05
CA GLU A 44 -9.50 5.12 14.64
C GLU A 44 -8.10 5.71 14.41
N MET A 45 -7.44 5.20 13.38
CA MET A 45 -6.14 5.68 12.90
C MET A 45 -6.32 6.56 11.67
N GLY A 46 -5.55 7.64 11.59
CA GLY A 46 -5.49 8.51 10.42
C GLY A 46 -4.39 8.08 9.47
N ALA A 47 -4.60 8.25 8.16
CA ALA A 47 -3.51 8.17 7.19
C ALA A 47 -2.64 9.43 7.30
N LYS A 48 -1.32 9.25 7.24
CA LYS A 48 -0.33 10.33 7.25
C LYS A 48 0.74 10.05 6.20
N ASP A 49 1.02 11.04 5.37
CA ASP A 49 2.11 10.98 4.40
C ASP A 49 3.45 11.14 5.12
N LEU A 50 4.39 10.24 4.84
CA LEU A 50 5.72 10.17 5.45
C LEU A 50 6.74 9.87 4.35
N GLU A 51 7.58 10.84 3.99
CA GLU A 51 8.52 10.72 2.87
C GLU A 51 9.49 9.53 3.02
N ASP A 52 9.91 9.26 4.27
CA ASP A 52 10.85 8.20 4.63
C ASP A 52 10.21 6.80 4.75
N HIS A 53 8.88 6.70 4.61
CA HIS A 53 8.21 5.40 4.62
C HIS A 53 8.28 4.72 3.25
N ILE A 54 8.32 3.39 3.27
CA ILE A 54 8.53 2.55 2.09
C ILE A 54 7.54 2.83 0.94
N ASP A 55 6.27 3.12 1.26
CA ASP A 55 5.23 3.52 0.31
C ASP A 55 4.80 4.99 0.46
N GLY A 56 5.54 5.79 1.22
CA GLY A 56 5.24 7.21 1.42
C GLY A 56 4.06 7.52 2.35
N GLN A 57 3.42 6.50 2.95
CA GLN A 57 2.26 6.67 3.83
C GLN A 57 2.27 5.67 4.99
N ALA A 58 1.83 6.12 6.17
CA ALA A 58 1.59 5.29 7.35
C ALA A 58 0.21 5.59 7.97
N CYS A 59 -0.28 4.68 8.81
CA CYS A 59 -1.40 4.92 9.70
C CYS A 59 -0.86 5.38 11.05
N VAL A 60 -1.42 6.46 11.62
CA VAL A 60 -1.04 6.97 12.96
C VAL A 60 -2.24 7.02 13.89
N CYS A 61 -2.03 6.74 15.17
CA CYS A 61 -3.08 6.91 16.17
C CYS A 61 -3.30 8.39 16.47
N ASN A 62 -4.56 8.85 16.36
CA ASN A 62 -4.95 10.24 16.65
C ASN A 62 -5.40 10.45 18.10
N ASN A 63 -5.44 9.39 18.92
CA ASN A 63 -5.82 9.49 20.32
C ASN A 63 -4.62 9.95 21.18
N TYR A 64 -4.65 11.18 21.68
CA TYR A 64 -3.59 11.77 22.50
C TYR A 64 -3.36 11.05 23.84
N GLN A 65 -4.32 10.25 24.30
CA GLN A 65 -4.20 9.44 25.52
C GLN A 65 -3.61 8.04 25.25
N CYS A 66 -3.37 7.69 23.99
CA CYS A 66 -2.81 6.41 23.61
C CYS A 66 -1.29 6.42 23.84
N ASN A 67 -0.75 5.30 24.37
CA ASN A 67 0.70 5.11 24.46
C ASN A 67 1.36 5.12 23.07
N ASP A 68 0.61 4.74 22.03
CA ASP A 68 1.05 4.75 20.62
C ASP A 68 0.60 6.02 19.87
N TYR A 69 0.30 7.12 20.58
CA TYR A 69 -0.08 8.39 19.94
C TYR A 69 0.99 8.83 18.94
N LYS A 70 0.57 9.12 17.69
CA LYS A 70 1.46 9.46 16.56
C LYS A 70 2.51 8.41 16.19
N THR A 71 2.51 7.23 16.80
CA THR A 71 3.36 6.11 16.36
C THR A 71 2.90 5.65 14.97
N ALA A 72 3.84 5.54 14.04
CA ALA A 72 3.58 5.11 12.68
C ALA A 72 3.41 3.59 12.63
N ILE A 73 2.27 3.14 12.10
CA ILE A 73 1.98 1.74 11.77
C ILE A 73 1.86 1.62 10.26
N PHE A 74 2.44 0.57 9.69
CA PHE A 74 2.46 0.37 8.24
C PHE A 74 1.06 0.15 7.66
N VAL A 75 0.81 0.77 6.50
CA VAL A 75 -0.46 0.68 5.76
C VAL A 75 -0.76 -0.75 5.29
N ILE A 76 0.26 -1.59 5.11
CA ILE A 76 0.15 -2.96 4.57
C ILE A 76 -0.29 -4.01 5.60
N GLN A 77 -0.55 -3.62 6.86
CA GLN A 77 -0.96 -4.59 7.88
C GLN A 77 -2.29 -5.26 7.50
N ASP A 78 -2.40 -6.57 7.72
CA ASP A 78 -3.56 -7.41 7.34
C ASP A 78 -3.88 -7.41 5.83
N SER A 79 -2.93 -6.95 5.00
CA SER A 79 -3.00 -6.97 3.54
C SER A 79 -2.25 -8.18 2.97
N LEU A 80 -2.49 -8.49 1.69
CA LEU A 80 -1.77 -9.56 0.98
C LEU A 80 -0.24 -9.38 1.02
N PHE A 81 0.21 -8.13 1.15
CA PHE A 81 1.62 -7.75 1.08
C PHE A 81 2.28 -7.54 2.46
N VAL A 82 1.65 -7.92 3.56
CA VAL A 82 2.07 -7.56 4.94
C VAL A 82 3.52 -7.93 5.28
N ASP A 83 4.04 -9.06 4.78
CA ASP A 83 5.38 -9.56 5.10
C ASP A 83 6.47 -9.04 4.15
N PHE A 84 6.10 -8.30 3.11
CA PHE A 84 7.05 -7.80 2.13
C PHE A 84 7.72 -6.51 2.64
N ARG A 85 9.05 -6.52 2.67
CA ARG A 85 9.89 -5.34 3.00
C ARG A 85 10.21 -4.48 1.78
N LEU A 86 9.45 -4.61 0.70
CA LEU A 86 9.63 -3.87 -0.55
C LEU A 86 8.47 -2.88 -0.71
N SER A 87 8.70 -1.77 -1.40
CA SER A 87 7.61 -0.89 -1.78
C SER A 87 6.64 -1.64 -2.69
N LEU A 88 5.36 -1.29 -2.62
CA LEU A 88 4.32 -1.85 -3.48
C LEU A 88 4.65 -1.68 -4.95
N GLN A 89 5.30 -0.58 -5.32
CA GLN A 89 5.77 -0.35 -6.68
C GLN A 89 6.76 -1.42 -7.15
N TYR A 90 7.72 -1.81 -6.29
CA TYR A 90 8.65 -2.90 -6.60
C TYR A 90 7.95 -4.26 -6.62
N LEU A 91 6.96 -4.50 -5.75
CA LEU A 91 6.17 -5.72 -5.79
C LEU A 91 5.40 -5.87 -7.12
N PHE A 92 4.78 -4.78 -7.60
CA PHE A 92 4.15 -4.77 -8.91
C PHE A 92 5.16 -4.99 -10.05
N LEU A 93 6.39 -4.48 -9.92
CA LEU A 93 7.47 -4.77 -10.88
C LEU A 93 7.85 -6.25 -10.91
N PHE A 94 7.96 -6.90 -9.76
CA PHE A 94 8.25 -8.34 -9.72
C PHE A 94 7.13 -9.17 -10.36
N ILE A 95 5.87 -8.84 -10.05
CA ILE A 95 4.71 -9.47 -10.69
C ILE A 95 4.75 -9.27 -12.21
N TYR A 96 5.11 -8.06 -12.68
CA TYR A 96 5.31 -7.75 -14.10
C TYR A 96 6.35 -8.65 -14.77
N CYS A 97 7.56 -8.71 -14.22
CA CYS A 97 8.66 -9.49 -14.78
C CYS A 97 8.34 -10.99 -14.80
N TRP A 98 7.68 -11.49 -13.75
CA TRP A 98 7.28 -12.89 -13.68
C TRP A 98 6.18 -13.25 -14.69
N ALA A 99 5.14 -12.45 -14.82
CA ALA A 99 4.07 -12.73 -15.78
C ALA A 99 4.58 -12.68 -17.23
N SER A 100 5.43 -11.68 -17.53
CA SER A 100 5.99 -11.48 -18.87
C SER A 100 7.00 -12.54 -19.29
N SER A 101 7.57 -13.29 -18.34
CA SER A 101 8.51 -14.39 -18.63
C SER A 101 7.83 -15.75 -18.82
N ASN A 102 6.50 -15.81 -18.59
CA ASN A 102 5.69 -17.02 -18.72
C ASN A 102 4.65 -16.93 -19.87
N THR A 103 4.78 -15.94 -20.75
CA THR A 103 3.97 -15.73 -21.98
C THR A 103 4.84 -15.82 -23.21
#